data_AF-A0A701URW7-F1
#
_entry.id   AF-A0A701URW7-F1
#
_cell.length_a   1.000
_cell.length_b   1.000
_cell.length_c   1.000
_cell.angle_alpha   90.00
_cell.angle_beta   90.00
_cell.angle_gamma   90.00
#
_symmetry.space_group_name_H-M   'P 1'
#
loop_
_entity.id
_entity.type
_entity.pdbx_description
1 polymer ?
#
loop_
_entity_poly.entity_id
_entity_poly.type
_entity_poly.pdbx_seq_one_letter_code
_entity_poly.pdbx_strand_id
1 'polypeptide(L)'
;MGELINTLLSLISSNFFNKKSENEALEKFLLIFSQQNHDPRLVEYYFALATRHRYAKYHEILLMMNTRYPLATIWMYKSINRIQSVVLFRDNGIAEITSQAGLRAIFSLLFIDIIFITAFLLCTMWVANDVSVIYNAIGHSEITFSMLCNAIGSSIGAMASFLILSMTAYGWWEIINARPFVEYYNSHRSVTTGMN
;
A
#
# COMPACT_ATOMS: atom_id res chain seq x y z
N MET A 1 24.97 17.33 -4.52
CA MET A 1 24.27 16.73 -3.36
C MET A 1 23.68 17.79 -2.44
N GLY A 2 24.46 18.70 -1.85
CA GLY A 2 23.93 19.73 -0.91
C GLY A 2 22.82 20.62 -1.48
N GLU A 3 22.98 21.16 -2.70
CA GLU A 3 21.95 22.00 -3.34
C GLU A 3 20.65 21.25 -3.66
N LEU A 4 20.76 19.98 -4.07
CA LEU A 4 19.61 19.11 -4.30
C LEU A 4 18.85 18.91 -2.99
N ILE A 5 19.53 18.57 -1.89
CA ILE A 5 18.90 18.38 -0.57
C ILE A 5 18.22 19.66 -0.09
N ASN A 6 18.84 20.82 -0.23
CA ASN A 6 18.24 22.10 0.17
C ASN A 6 16.96 22.41 -0.63
N THR A 7 16.95 22.06 -1.92
CA THR A 7 15.76 22.19 -2.78
C THR A 7 14.67 21.19 -2.39
N LEU A 8 15.03 19.96 -1.99
CA LEU A 8 14.04 18.99 -1.52
C LEU A 8 13.43 19.41 -0.17
N LEU A 9 14.25 19.92 0.76
CA LEU A 9 13.78 20.42 2.05
C LEU A 9 12.79 21.59 1.90
N SER A 10 13.06 22.52 0.97
CA SER A 10 12.12 23.62 0.71
C SER A 10 10.79 23.12 0.11
N LEU A 11 10.81 22.09 -0.73
CA LEU A 11 9.60 21.48 -1.31
C LEU A 11 8.77 20.65 -0.30
N ILE A 12 9.40 20.11 0.74
CA ILE A 12 8.68 19.40 1.82
C ILE A 12 7.80 20.38 2.61
N SER A 13 8.28 21.61 2.81
CA SER A 13 7.54 22.66 3.51
C SER A 13 6.23 23.04 2.81
N SER A 14 6.07 22.71 1.52
CA SER A 14 4.93 23.05 0.68
C SER A 14 3.90 21.92 0.46
N ASN A 15 3.74 20.95 1.39
CA ASN A 15 2.69 19.90 1.42
C ASN A 15 3.00 18.52 0.78
N PHE A 16 4.25 18.02 0.81
CA PHE A 16 4.55 16.70 0.19
C PHE A 16 3.86 15.51 0.88
N PHE A 17 3.64 15.56 2.20
CA PHE A 17 2.77 14.61 2.91
C PHE A 17 1.74 15.29 3.79
N ASN A 18 0.56 14.68 3.86
CA ASN A 18 -0.60 15.17 4.61
C ASN A 18 -0.46 14.95 6.14
N LYS A 19 0.66 14.39 6.62
CA LYS A 19 0.90 14.04 8.02
C LYS A 19 2.21 14.62 8.54
N LYS A 20 2.10 15.42 9.61
CA LYS A 20 3.23 16.10 10.27
C LYS A 20 4.41 15.15 10.59
N SER A 21 4.12 13.99 11.17
CA SER A 21 5.17 13.02 11.54
C SER A 21 5.89 12.39 10.34
N GLU A 22 5.25 12.29 9.18
CA GLU A 22 5.87 11.77 7.95
C GLU A 22 6.77 12.82 7.30
N ASN A 23 6.37 14.10 7.35
CA ASN A 23 7.21 15.21 6.91
C ASN A 23 8.46 15.34 7.80
N GLU A 24 8.31 15.26 9.12
CA GLU A 24 9.44 15.28 10.06
C GLU A 24 10.40 14.10 9.84
N ALA A 25 9.87 12.91 9.55
CA ALA A 25 10.69 11.75 9.22
C ALA A 25 11.43 11.93 7.89
N LEU A 26 10.77 12.50 6.87
CA LEU A 26 11.38 12.77 5.56
C LEU A 26 12.49 13.83 5.66
N GLU A 27 12.27 14.88 6.45
CA GLU A 27 13.28 15.90 6.73
C GLU A 27 14.51 15.30 7.40
N LYS A 28 14.31 14.50 8.46
CA LYS A 28 15.41 13.79 9.13
C LYS A 28 16.16 12.84 8.20
N PHE A 29 15.42 12.12 7.34
CA PHE A 29 16.01 11.29 6.29
C PHE A 29 16.93 12.10 5.37
N LEU A 30 16.45 13.22 4.82
CA LEU A 30 17.23 14.05 3.90
C LEU A 30 18.46 14.68 4.57
N LEU A 31 18.31 15.15 5.81
CA LEU A 31 19.42 15.70 6.59
C LEU A 31 20.52 14.66 6.80
N ILE A 32 20.16 13.45 7.22
CA ILE A 32 21.12 12.36 7.43
C ILE A 32 21.75 11.97 6.09
N PHE A 33 20.96 11.79 5.04
CA PHE A 33 21.45 11.44 3.71
C PHE A 33 22.43 12.46 3.12
N SER A 34 22.35 13.73 3.55
CA SER A 34 23.26 14.79 3.11
C SER A 34 24.66 14.77 3.76
N GLN A 35 24.82 14.05 4.87
CA GLN A 35 26.08 13.99 5.61
C GLN A 35 27.11 13.12 4.88
N GLN A 36 28.37 13.57 4.85
CA GLN A 36 29.49 12.72 4.43
C GLN A 36 29.69 11.62 5.50
N ASN A 37 29.61 10.35 5.10
CA ASN A 37 29.67 9.16 5.98
C ASN A 37 28.46 8.94 6.91
N HIS A 38 27.24 9.20 6.44
CA HIS A 38 26.05 8.82 7.17
C HIS A 38 25.91 7.30 7.34
N ASP A 39 25.26 6.87 8.43
CA ASP A 39 24.97 5.46 8.68
C ASP A 39 23.80 4.98 7.78
N PRO A 40 24.02 3.98 6.91
CA PRO A 40 22.97 3.41 6.06
C PRO A 40 21.73 2.95 6.82
N ARG A 41 21.87 2.40 8.03
CA ARG A 41 20.74 1.90 8.84
C ARG A 41 19.85 3.03 9.34
N LEU A 42 20.45 4.16 9.69
CA LEU A 42 19.71 5.37 10.08
C LEU A 42 18.93 5.94 8.89
N VAL A 43 19.53 5.92 7.69
CA VAL A 43 18.83 6.31 6.46
C VAL A 43 17.64 5.40 6.19
N GLU A 44 17.82 4.09 6.24
CA GLU A 44 16.73 3.11 6.08
C GLU A 44 15.61 3.34 7.10
N TYR A 45 15.96 3.59 8.37
CA TYR A 45 15.00 3.83 9.45
C TYR A 45 14.12 5.06 9.20
N TYR A 46 14.72 6.22 8.91
CA TYR A 46 13.94 7.45 8.69
C TYR A 46 13.18 7.41 7.36
N PHE A 47 13.74 6.77 6.34
CA PHE A 47 13.03 6.52 5.08
C PHE A 47 11.81 5.62 5.29
N ALA A 48 11.96 4.55 6.08
CA ALA A 48 10.87 3.65 6.45
C ALA A 48 9.78 4.38 7.25
N LEU A 49 10.14 5.29 8.15
CA LEU A 49 9.17 6.12 8.88
C LEU A 49 8.42 7.09 7.96
N ALA A 50 9.12 7.74 7.02
CA ALA A 50 8.52 8.70 6.10
C ALA A 50 7.55 8.03 5.09
N THR A 51 7.93 6.86 4.60
CA THR A 51 7.18 6.12 3.58
C THR A 51 6.26 5.05 4.13
N ARG A 52 6.38 4.70 5.43
CA ARG A 52 5.78 3.53 6.07
C ARG A 52 6.22 2.19 5.47
N HIS A 53 7.34 2.16 4.75
CA HIS A 53 7.90 0.94 4.16
C HIS A 53 8.91 0.29 5.09
N ARG A 54 8.56 -0.87 5.64
CA ARG A 54 9.38 -1.53 6.67
C ARG A 54 10.69 -2.13 6.16
N TYR A 55 10.90 -2.19 4.84
CA TYR A 55 11.99 -2.98 4.27
C TYR A 55 12.69 -2.36 3.05
N ALA A 56 12.55 -1.05 2.84
CA ALA A 56 13.32 -0.39 1.79
C ALA A 56 14.81 -0.50 2.13
N LYS A 57 15.59 -1.17 1.27
CA LYS A 57 17.03 -1.32 1.48
C LYS A 57 17.74 -0.04 1.07
N TYR A 58 18.86 0.26 1.71
CA TYR A 58 19.68 1.43 1.43
C TYR A 58 20.06 1.54 -0.06
N HIS A 59 20.32 0.41 -0.72
CA HIS A 59 20.58 0.39 -2.16
C HIS A 59 19.40 0.93 -2.99
N GLU A 60 18.16 0.55 -2.66
CA GLU A 60 16.95 1.02 -3.35
C GLU A 60 16.74 2.52 -3.09
N ILE A 61 17.03 2.97 -1.87
CA ILE A 61 16.99 4.39 -1.50
C ILE A 61 17.99 5.19 -2.34
N LEU A 62 19.22 4.70 -2.51
CA LEU A 62 20.22 5.32 -3.38
C LEU A 62 19.72 5.43 -4.83
N LEU A 63 19.13 4.36 -5.36
CA LEU A 63 18.55 4.34 -6.71
C LEU A 63 17.44 5.39 -6.86
N MET A 64 16.52 5.47 -5.89
CA MET A 64 15.45 6.48 -5.91
C MET A 64 15.98 7.91 -5.80
N MET A 65 16.98 8.14 -4.96
CA MET A 65 17.62 9.44 -4.78
C MET A 65 18.43 9.88 -6.01
N ASN A 66 18.82 8.94 -6.87
CA ASN A 66 19.52 9.19 -8.13
C ASN A 66 18.57 9.40 -9.33
N THR A 67 17.27 9.59 -9.08
CA THR A 67 16.30 9.97 -10.12
C THR A 67 16.30 11.48 -10.35
N ARG A 68 15.80 11.91 -11.52
CA ARG A 68 15.66 13.34 -11.86
C ARG A 68 14.77 14.10 -10.86
N TYR A 69 13.79 13.44 -10.26
CA TYR A 69 12.85 14.01 -9.29
C TYR A 69 12.69 13.09 -8.05
N PRO A 70 13.66 13.10 -7.12
CA PRO A 70 13.72 12.16 -6.00
C PRO A 70 12.46 12.16 -5.13
N LEU A 71 11.93 13.33 -4.78
CA LEU A 71 10.74 13.42 -3.94
C LEU A 71 9.51 12.80 -4.61
N ALA A 72 9.29 13.06 -5.91
CA ALA A 72 8.20 12.46 -6.67
C ALA A 72 8.34 10.93 -6.74
N THR A 73 9.58 10.44 -6.97
CA THR A 73 9.87 9.00 -6.94
C THR A 73 9.56 8.39 -5.58
N ILE A 74 9.97 9.02 -4.48
CA ILE A 74 9.69 8.56 -3.11
C ILE A 74 8.18 8.54 -2.82
N TRP A 75 7.46 9.55 -3.30
CA TRP A 75 6.00 9.63 -3.12
C TRP A 75 5.25 8.57 -3.93
N MET A 76 5.66 8.30 -5.16
CA MET A 76 5.12 7.18 -5.93
C MET A 76 5.51 5.85 -5.27
N TYR A 77 6.75 5.71 -4.80
CA TYR A 77 7.22 4.52 -4.09
C TYR A 77 6.42 4.21 -2.83
N LYS A 78 6.02 5.24 -2.07
CA LYS A 78 5.11 5.13 -0.91
C LYS A 78 3.81 4.38 -1.24
N SER A 79 3.33 4.50 -2.48
CA SER A 79 2.02 4.01 -2.90
C SER A 79 2.00 2.56 -3.39
N ILE A 80 3.18 1.92 -3.58
CA ILE A 80 3.30 0.65 -4.32
C ILE A 80 3.96 -0.52 -3.59
N ASN A 81 4.88 -0.29 -2.65
CA ASN A 81 5.73 -1.37 -2.12
C ASN A 81 5.47 -1.72 -0.65
N ARG A 82 4.22 -1.61 -0.19
CA ARG A 82 3.86 -1.91 1.21
C ARG A 82 4.00 -3.40 1.51
N ILE A 83 3.65 -4.24 0.54
CA ILE A 83 4.01 -5.66 0.48
C ILE A 83 5.24 -5.78 -0.41
N GLN A 84 6.28 -6.41 0.12
CA GLN A 84 7.69 -6.35 -0.30
C GLN A 84 8.01 -6.99 -1.67
N SER A 85 7.04 -7.08 -2.57
CA SER A 85 7.02 -8.10 -3.59
C SER A 85 6.40 -7.66 -4.89
N VAL A 86 5.88 -6.44 -5.02
CA VAL A 86 5.21 -5.99 -6.24
C VAL A 86 6.20 -5.37 -7.23
N VAL A 87 7.22 -4.68 -6.73
CA VAL A 87 8.30 -4.08 -7.53
C VAL A 87 9.66 -4.57 -7.04
N LEU A 88 10.50 -4.98 -7.98
CA LEU A 88 11.88 -5.41 -7.74
C LEU A 88 12.84 -4.45 -8.43
N PHE A 89 13.84 -3.96 -7.69
CA PHE A 89 15.01 -3.31 -8.28
C PHE A 89 16.05 -4.37 -8.63
N ARG A 90 16.42 -4.48 -9.90
CA ARG A 90 17.48 -5.38 -10.37
C ARG A 90 18.85 -4.75 -10.19
N ASP A 91 19.90 -5.57 -10.21
CA ASP A 91 21.31 -5.15 -10.07
C ASP A 91 21.74 -4.15 -11.16
N ASN A 92 21.08 -4.13 -12.31
CA ASN A 92 21.29 -3.17 -13.39
C ASN A 92 20.59 -1.81 -13.15
N GLY A 93 20.00 -1.62 -11.97
CA GLY A 93 19.29 -0.40 -11.56
C GLY A 93 17.93 -0.20 -12.23
N ILE A 94 17.38 -1.21 -12.93
CA ILE A 94 16.04 -1.18 -13.52
C ILE A 94 15.02 -1.65 -12.49
N ALA A 95 13.88 -0.97 -12.39
CA ALA A 95 12.74 -1.47 -11.63
C ALA A 95 11.85 -2.33 -12.54
N GLU A 96 11.38 -3.46 -12.05
CA GLU A 96 10.47 -4.36 -12.75
C GLU A 96 9.29 -4.75 -11.87
N ILE A 97 8.14 -4.95 -12.50
CA ILE A 97 6.97 -5.53 -11.82
C ILE A 97 7.21 -7.03 -11.68
N THR A 98 7.01 -7.56 -10.48
CA THR A 98 7.19 -9.00 -10.26
C THR A 98 5.97 -9.79 -10.75
N SER A 99 6.07 -11.12 -10.72
CA SER A 99 4.94 -12.02 -10.99
C SER A 99 3.75 -11.83 -10.03
N GLN A 100 3.93 -11.18 -8.88
CA GLN A 100 2.84 -10.91 -7.93
C GLN A 100 1.87 -9.82 -8.39
N ALA A 101 2.28 -8.99 -9.35
CA ALA A 101 1.39 -8.11 -10.12
C ALA A 101 1.23 -8.58 -11.58
N GLY A 102 1.56 -9.85 -11.85
CA GLY A 102 1.35 -10.49 -13.14
C GLY A 102 -0.10 -10.91 -13.34
N LEU A 103 -0.45 -11.26 -14.58
CA LEU A 103 -1.82 -11.65 -14.97
C LEU A 103 -2.42 -12.73 -14.07
N ARG A 104 -1.64 -13.74 -13.68
CA ARG A 104 -2.13 -14.82 -12.80
C ARG A 104 -2.57 -14.30 -11.43
N ALA A 105 -1.82 -13.38 -10.83
CA ALA A 105 -2.16 -12.81 -9.54
C ALA A 105 -3.40 -11.91 -9.63
N ILE A 106 -3.49 -11.12 -10.71
CA ILE A 106 -4.67 -10.30 -11.05
C ILE A 106 -5.93 -11.19 -11.17
N PHE A 107 -5.84 -12.30 -11.93
CA PHE A 107 -6.97 -13.23 -12.06
C PHE A 107 -7.34 -13.90 -10.74
N SER A 108 -6.37 -14.28 -9.91
CA SER A 108 -6.64 -14.84 -8.58
C SER A 108 -7.35 -13.83 -7.67
N LEU A 109 -6.92 -12.56 -7.66
CA LEU A 109 -7.55 -11.49 -6.90
C LEU A 109 -8.98 -11.22 -7.39
N LEU A 110 -9.18 -11.12 -8.70
CA LEU A 110 -10.52 -10.97 -9.29
C LEU A 110 -11.46 -12.12 -8.89
N PHE A 111 -10.97 -13.35 -8.92
CA PHE A 111 -11.75 -14.51 -8.53
C PHE A 111 -12.17 -14.48 -7.06
N ILE A 112 -11.24 -14.12 -6.16
CA ILE A 112 -11.53 -13.92 -4.74
C ILE A 112 -12.59 -12.84 -4.57
N ASP A 113 -12.44 -11.69 -5.24
CA ASP A 113 -13.41 -10.60 -5.15
C ASP A 113 -14.80 -11.02 -5.59
N ILE A 114 -14.94 -11.73 -6.72
CA ILE A 114 -16.24 -12.20 -7.20
C ILE A 114 -16.91 -13.13 -6.17
N ILE A 115 -16.16 -14.07 -5.60
CA ILE A 115 -16.67 -14.98 -4.57
C ILE A 115 -17.13 -14.21 -3.34
N PHE A 116 -16.28 -13.33 -2.82
CA PHE A 116 -16.56 -12.65 -1.55
C PHE A 116 -17.56 -11.50 -1.69
N ILE A 117 -17.67 -10.85 -2.85
CA ILE A 117 -18.77 -9.93 -3.16
C ILE A 117 -20.09 -10.71 -3.17
N THR A 118 -20.14 -11.86 -3.84
CA THR A 118 -21.35 -12.70 -3.89
C THR A 118 -21.73 -13.17 -2.49
N ALA A 119 -20.78 -13.68 -1.71
CA ALA A 119 -21.00 -14.08 -0.33
C ALA A 119 -21.45 -12.91 0.55
N PHE A 120 -20.84 -11.74 0.42
CA PHE A 120 -21.24 -10.53 1.14
C PHE A 120 -22.69 -10.13 0.82
N LEU A 121 -23.07 -10.12 -0.46
CA LEU A 121 -24.43 -9.78 -0.89
C LEU A 121 -25.45 -10.80 -0.37
N LEU A 122 -25.14 -12.10 -0.42
CA LEU A 122 -26.02 -13.14 0.12
C LEU A 122 -26.16 -13.05 1.65
N CYS A 123 -25.06 -12.88 2.37
CA CYS A 123 -25.08 -12.76 3.83
C CYS A 123 -25.81 -11.48 4.26
N THR A 124 -25.61 -10.34 3.60
CA THR A 124 -26.31 -9.10 3.92
C THR A 124 -27.81 -9.19 3.61
N MET A 125 -28.19 -9.86 2.52
CA MET A 125 -29.60 -10.17 2.25
C MET A 125 -30.21 -11.04 3.35
N TRP A 126 -29.49 -12.06 3.82
CA TRP A 126 -29.94 -12.90 4.94
C TRP A 126 -30.01 -12.12 6.25
N VAL A 127 -29.05 -11.26 6.58
CA VAL A 127 -29.11 -10.39 7.76
C VAL A 127 -30.38 -9.52 7.71
N ALA A 128 -30.66 -8.89 6.57
CA ALA A 128 -31.85 -8.06 6.42
C ALA A 128 -33.14 -8.87 6.63
N ASN A 129 -33.19 -10.10 6.11
CA ASN A 129 -34.30 -11.02 6.32
C ASN A 129 -34.42 -11.47 7.80
N ASP A 130 -33.31 -11.84 8.44
CA ASP A 130 -33.27 -12.27 9.83
C ASP A 130 -33.73 -11.15 10.77
N VAL A 131 -33.29 -9.91 10.52
CA VAL A 131 -33.75 -8.72 11.25
C VAL A 131 -35.25 -8.51 11.07
N SER A 132 -35.78 -8.67 9.86
CA SER A 132 -37.23 -8.55 9.61
C SER A 132 -38.04 -9.64 10.33
N VAL A 133 -37.57 -10.89 10.30
CA VAL A 133 -38.21 -12.01 11.01
C VAL A 133 -38.18 -11.79 12.53
N ILE A 134 -37.04 -11.38 13.09
CA ILE A 134 -36.91 -11.09 14.52
C ILE A 134 -37.81 -9.91 14.91
N TYR A 135 -37.84 -8.84 14.11
CA TYR A 135 -38.69 -7.67 14.36
C TYR A 135 -40.17 -8.06 14.43
N ASN A 136 -40.64 -8.88 13.48
CA ASN A 136 -42.01 -9.38 13.49
C ASN A 136 -42.28 -10.30 14.69
N ALA A 137 -41.33 -11.17 15.06
CA ALA A 137 -41.46 -12.09 16.19
C ALA A 137 -41.47 -11.39 17.56
N ILE A 138 -40.80 -10.23 17.70
CA ILE A 138 -40.82 -9.41 18.92
C ILE A 138 -42.26 -8.96 19.23
N GLY A 139 -43.04 -8.56 18.23
CA GLY A 139 -44.44 -8.15 18.38
C GLY A 139 -45.36 -9.27 18.89
N HIS A 140 -44.95 -10.53 18.72
CA HIS A 140 -45.71 -11.71 19.10
C HIS A 140 -45.07 -12.53 20.24
N SER A 141 -43.94 -12.09 20.79
CA SER A 141 -43.16 -12.83 21.82
C SER A 141 -42.70 -14.23 21.39
N GLU A 142 -42.48 -14.45 20.10
CA GLU A 142 -42.15 -15.77 19.50
C GLU A 142 -40.65 -15.94 19.17
N ILE A 143 -39.77 -15.14 19.80
CA ILE A 143 -38.33 -15.20 19.52
C ILE A 143 -37.76 -16.54 19.95
N THR A 144 -37.19 -17.28 19.00
CA THR A 144 -36.52 -18.55 19.27
C THR A 144 -35.01 -18.43 19.23
N PHE A 145 -34.31 -19.33 19.92
CA PHE A 145 -32.85 -19.41 19.88
C PHE A 145 -32.32 -19.63 18.45
N SER A 146 -33.03 -20.41 17.62
CA SER A 146 -32.66 -20.64 16.23
C SER A 146 -32.67 -19.35 15.39
N MET A 147 -33.61 -18.45 15.62
CA MET A 147 -33.66 -17.16 14.92
C MET A 147 -32.45 -16.29 15.27
N LEU A 148 -32.06 -16.26 16.55
CA LEU A 148 -30.87 -15.53 17.00
C LEU A 148 -29.58 -16.14 16.42
N CYS A 149 -29.46 -17.47 16.38
CA CYS A 149 -28.31 -18.14 15.79
C CYS A 149 -28.15 -17.82 14.29
N ASN A 150 -29.26 -17.81 13.54
CA ASN A 150 -29.23 -17.48 12.11
C ASN A 150 -28.77 -16.03 11.89
N ALA A 151 -29.33 -15.08 12.66
CA ALA A 151 -28.96 -13.67 12.60
C ALA A 151 -27.47 -13.42 12.93
N ILE A 152 -26.95 -14.12 13.95
CA ILE A 152 -25.52 -14.05 14.31
C ILE A 152 -24.67 -14.65 13.18
N GLY A 153 -25.05 -15.82 12.66
CA GLY A 153 -24.33 -16.50 11.57
C GLY A 153 -24.25 -15.66 10.30
N SER A 154 -25.37 -15.07 9.87
CA SER A 154 -25.43 -14.21 8.70
C SER A 154 -24.62 -12.92 8.89
N SER A 155 -24.65 -12.34 10.10
CA SER A 155 -23.84 -11.17 10.44
C SER A 155 -22.33 -11.45 10.43
N ILE A 156 -21.90 -12.59 10.99
CA ILE A 156 -20.50 -13.01 10.96
C ILE A 156 -20.05 -13.26 9.52
N GLY A 157 -20.88 -13.91 8.70
CA GLY A 157 -20.59 -14.15 7.28
C GLY A 157 -20.41 -12.86 6.48
N ALA A 158 -21.27 -11.87 6.70
CA ALA A 158 -21.16 -10.56 6.08
C ALA A 158 -19.87 -9.83 6.53
N MET A 159 -19.57 -9.82 7.83
CA MET A 159 -18.37 -9.17 8.37
C MET A 159 -17.09 -9.82 7.84
N ALA A 160 -17.02 -11.15 7.84
CA ALA A 160 -15.86 -11.89 7.32
C ALA A 160 -15.63 -11.60 5.83
N SER A 161 -16.71 -11.57 5.03
CA SER A 161 -16.62 -11.26 3.60
C SER A 161 -16.15 -9.82 3.36
N PHE A 162 -16.66 -8.86 4.14
CA PHE A 162 -16.22 -7.47 4.08
C PHE A 162 -14.73 -7.30 4.43
N LEU A 163 -14.25 -8.00 5.46
CA LEU A 163 -12.83 -7.95 5.85
C LEU A 163 -11.92 -8.49 4.74
N ILE A 164 -12.31 -9.60 4.10
CA ILE A 164 -11.55 -10.17 2.99
C ILE A 164 -11.53 -9.22 1.78
N LEU A 165 -12.67 -8.63 1.42
CA LEU A 165 -12.74 -7.62 0.36
C LEU A 165 -11.91 -6.36 0.68
N SER A 166 -11.85 -5.97 1.95
CA SER A 166 -11.00 -4.87 2.38
C SER A 166 -9.51 -5.21 2.20
N MET A 167 -9.12 -6.46 2.47
CA MET A 167 -7.75 -6.93 2.26
C MET A 167 -7.39 -7.00 0.77
N THR A 168 -8.29 -7.48 -0.10
CA THR A 168 -8.05 -7.53 -1.54
C THR A 168 -7.99 -6.14 -2.17
N ALA A 169 -8.77 -5.18 -1.67
CA ALA A 169 -8.68 -3.77 -2.09
C ALA A 169 -7.27 -3.17 -1.86
N TYR A 170 -6.60 -3.52 -0.76
CA TYR A 170 -5.19 -3.15 -0.55
C TYR A 170 -4.26 -3.79 -1.58
N GLY A 171 -4.49 -5.06 -1.94
CA GLY A 171 -3.72 -5.73 -3.01
C GLY A 171 -3.90 -5.05 -4.37
N TRP A 172 -5.13 -4.66 -4.72
CA TRP A 172 -5.40 -3.91 -5.95
C TRP A 172 -4.70 -2.56 -5.99
N TRP A 173 -4.70 -1.83 -4.87
CA TRP A 173 -4.03 -0.55 -4.78
C TRP A 173 -2.54 -0.65 -5.15
N GLU A 174 -1.85 -1.68 -4.68
CA GLU A 174 -0.44 -1.90 -5.00
C GLU A 174 -0.23 -2.27 -6.48
N ILE A 175 -1.04 -3.20 -7.01
CA ILE A 175 -0.95 -3.64 -8.42
C ILE A 175 -1.20 -2.47 -9.38
N ILE A 176 -2.24 -1.66 -9.14
CA ILE A 176 -2.62 -0.54 -10.00
C ILE A 176 -1.51 0.51 -10.04
N ASN A 177 -0.90 0.82 -8.89
CA ASN A 177 0.13 1.84 -8.82
C ASN A 177 1.51 1.34 -9.27
N ALA A 178 1.74 0.01 -9.29
CA ALA A 178 3.05 -0.59 -9.57
C ALA A 178 3.57 -0.24 -10.96
N ARG A 179 2.72 -0.36 -11.97
CA ARG A 179 3.07 -0.06 -13.36
C ARG A 179 3.43 1.42 -13.57
N PRO A 180 2.58 2.38 -13.16
CA PRO A 180 2.94 3.80 -13.20
C PRO A 180 4.27 4.11 -12.50
N PHE A 181 4.52 3.50 -11.33
CA PHE A 181 5.81 3.68 -10.65
C PHE A 181 6.99 3.18 -11.47
N VAL A 182 6.91 1.94 -11.97
CA VAL A 182 8.00 1.32 -12.73
C VAL A 182 8.32 2.11 -14.00
N GLU A 183 7.29 2.54 -14.73
CA GLU A 183 7.43 3.37 -15.93
C GLU A 183 8.03 4.74 -15.60
N TYR A 184 7.56 5.38 -14.52
CA TYR A 184 8.09 6.67 -14.06
C TYR A 184 9.54 6.56 -13.60
N TYR A 185 9.88 5.59 -12.75
CA TYR A 185 11.23 5.38 -12.26
C TYR A 185 12.19 5.08 -13.41
N ASN A 186 11.85 4.16 -14.31
CA ASN A 186 12.73 3.76 -15.40
C ASN A 186 12.96 4.88 -16.43
N SER A 187 12.01 5.81 -16.60
CA SER A 187 12.15 6.98 -17.47
C SER A 187 12.94 8.13 -16.83
N HIS A 188 13.01 8.19 -15.50
CA HIS A 188 13.66 9.28 -14.76
C HIS A 188 14.93 8.86 -14.02
N ARG A 189 15.33 7.60 -14.07
CA ARG A 189 16.59 7.12 -13.51
C ARG A 189 17.77 7.72 -14.29
N SER A 190 18.80 8.13 -13.57
CA SER A 190 20.07 8.45 -14.21
C SER A 190 20.65 7.18 -14.83
N VAL A 191 20.80 7.15 -16.15
CA VAL A 191 21.54 6.08 -16.82
C VAL A 191 23.02 6.42 -16.64
N THR A 192 23.60 6.05 -15.49
CA THR A 192 25.04 5.87 -15.43
C THR A 192 25.37 4.63 -16.25
N THR A 193 25.46 4.78 -17.57
CA THR A 193 26.30 3.92 -18.39
C THR A 193 27.67 3.93 -17.72
N GLY A 194 28.16 2.76 -17.30
CA GLY A 194 29.40 2.63 -16.56
C GLY A 194 30.48 3.56 -17.11
N MET A 195 30.90 4.50 -16.27
CA MET A 195 32.20 5.12 -16.45
C MET A 195 33.13 4.36 -15.50
N ASN A 196 34.13 3.77 -16.14
CA ASN A 196 35.25 3.00 -15.58
C ASN A 196 35.87 3.63 -14.33
#